data_AF-A0AB40C364-F1
#
_entry.id   AF-A0AB40C364-F1
#
_cell.length_a   1.000
_cell.length_b   1.000
_cell.length_c   1.000
_cell.angle_alpha   90.00
_cell.angle_beta   90.00
_cell.angle_gamma   90.00
#
_symmetry.space_group_name_H-M   'P 1'
#
loop_
_entity.id
_entity.type
_entity.pdbx_description
1 polymer ?
#
loop_
_entity_poly.entity_id
_entity_poly.type
_entity_poly.pdbx_seq_one_letter_code
_entity_poly.pdbx_strand_id
1 'polypeptide(L)'
;MACLSLSVLFVILVVSAFPPACYVHGISCIETERIALLSIKAGIDQSNNQSFPSSWTGQDCCKWQGVTCNHESRHVIRLDLRQYTSDPSDPFFQHFAPASYQSPLVT
;
A
#
# COMPACT_ATOMS: atom_id res chain seq x y z
N MET A 1 44.35 -19.98 15.44
CA MET A 1 43.83 -18.60 15.54
C MET A 1 43.73 -17.93 14.16
N ALA A 2 44.78 -17.96 13.32
CA ALA A 2 44.78 -17.35 11.98
C ALA A 2 43.78 -17.96 10.96
N CYS A 3 43.46 -19.25 11.06
CA CYS A 3 42.45 -19.86 10.18
C CYS A 3 41.04 -19.32 10.46
N LEU A 4 40.71 -19.07 11.73
CA LEU A 4 39.40 -18.53 12.12
C LEU A 4 39.22 -17.10 11.61
N SER A 5 40.28 -16.28 11.64
CA SER A 5 40.23 -14.92 11.09
C SER A 5 40.05 -14.90 9.57
N LEU A 6 40.68 -15.82 8.83
CA LEU A 6 40.50 -15.93 7.38
C LEU A 6 39.08 -16.37 7.00
N SER A 7 38.53 -17.35 7.72
CA SER A 7 37.14 -17.78 7.53
C SER A 7 36.14 -16.65 7.80
N VAL A 8 36.32 -15.90 8.89
CA VAL A 8 35.46 -14.75 9.23
C VAL A 8 35.54 -13.66 8.17
N LEU A 9 36.75 -13.34 7.70
CA LEU A 9 36.94 -12.32 6.66
C LEU A 9 36.23 -12.71 5.36
N PHE A 10 36.30 -13.98 4.98
CA PHE A 10 35.60 -14.51 3.82
C PHE A 10 34.06 -14.41 3.95
N VAL A 11 33.51 -14.75 5.12
CA VAL A 11 32.06 -14.63 5.37
C VAL A 11 31.59 -13.17 5.27
N ILE A 12 32.35 -12.21 5.83
CA ILE A 12 32.02 -10.78 5.73
C ILE A 12 32.04 -10.30 4.28
N LEU A 13 33.06 -10.70 3.51
CA LEU A 13 33.15 -10.38 2.08
C LEU A 13 31.95 -10.92 1.32
N VAL A 14 31.53 -12.17 1.57
CA VAL A 14 30.34 -12.77 0.95
C VAL A 14 29.08 -12.00 1.34
N VAL A 15 28.85 -11.69 2.61
CA VAL A 15 27.66 -10.93 3.06
C VAL A 15 27.61 -9.51 2.48
N SER A 16 28.77 -8.86 2.29
CA SER A 16 28.85 -7.52 1.68
C SER A 16 28.71 -7.53 0.16
N ALA A 17 29.21 -8.57 -0.52
CA ALA A 17 29.15 -8.74 -1.97
C ALA A 17 27.79 -9.25 -2.46
N PHE A 18 27.04 -9.91 -1.57
CA PHE A 18 25.63 -10.23 -1.73
C PHE A 18 24.82 -9.27 -0.85
N PRO A 19 24.65 -7.99 -1.25
CA PRO A 19 23.70 -7.15 -0.56
C PRO A 19 22.36 -7.90 -0.55
N PRO A 20 21.68 -8.04 0.61
CA PRO A 20 20.35 -8.62 0.61
C PRO A 20 19.52 -7.79 -0.37
N ALA A 21 18.98 -8.44 -1.40
CA ALA A 21 18.36 -7.79 -2.54
C ALA A 21 17.19 -6.85 -2.19
N CYS A 22 16.77 -6.77 -0.93
CA CYS A 22 15.79 -5.82 -0.43
C CYS A 22 16.10 -5.45 1.02
N TYR A 23 17.02 -4.52 1.28
CA TYR A 23 16.89 -3.70 2.49
C TYR A 23 16.10 -2.44 2.14
N VAL A 24 14.82 -2.62 1.80
CA VAL A 24 13.88 -1.51 1.70
C VAL A 24 13.58 -1.07 3.13
N HIS A 25 14.38 -0.14 3.64
CA HIS A 25 14.12 0.53 4.91
C HIS A 25 13.13 1.68 4.68
N GLY A 26 11.97 1.34 4.12
CA GLY A 26 10.79 2.18 4.06
C GLY A 26 9.70 1.51 4.89
N ILE A 27 8.85 2.31 5.54
CA ILE A 27 7.64 1.82 6.22
C ILE A 27 6.66 1.36 5.12
N SER A 28 6.97 0.21 4.52
CA SER A 28 6.14 -0.49 3.55
C SER A 28 5.40 -1.62 4.26
N CYS A 29 4.20 -1.91 3.77
CA CYS A 29 3.47 -3.10 4.15
C CYS A 29 4.17 -4.38 3.67
N ILE A 30 3.76 -5.54 4.18
CA ILE A 30 4.32 -6.81 3.73
C ILE A 30 3.97 -7.08 2.24
N GLU A 31 4.90 -7.71 1.51
CA GLU A 31 4.76 -7.91 0.06
C GLU A 31 3.48 -8.68 -0.32
N THR A 32 3.06 -9.64 0.50
CA THR A 32 1.82 -10.39 0.28
C THR A 32 0.58 -9.49 0.35
N GLU A 33 0.54 -8.52 1.27
CA GLU A 33 -0.54 -7.53 1.34
C GLU A 33 -0.52 -6.59 0.14
N ARG A 34 0.68 -6.16 -0.29
CA ARG A 34 0.83 -5.34 -1.50
C ARG A 34 0.28 -6.05 -2.74
N ILE A 35 0.62 -7.32 -2.93
CA ILE A 35 0.14 -8.15 -4.04
C ILE A 35 -1.38 -8.31 -3.95
N ALA A 36 -1.93 -8.59 -2.77
CA ALA A 36 -3.36 -8.71 -2.55
C ALA A 36 -4.10 -7.41 -2.90
N LEU A 37 -3.61 -6.25 -2.47
CA LEU A 37 -4.20 -4.95 -2.82
C LEU A 37 -4.16 -4.68 -4.33
N LEU A 38 -3.06 -5.01 -5.02
CA LEU A 38 -2.98 -4.89 -6.48
C LEU A 38 -3.99 -5.79 -7.20
N SER A 39 -4.26 -6.99 -6.67
CA SER A 39 -5.29 -7.87 -7.22
C SER A 39 -6.70 -7.28 -7.08
N ILE A 40 -6.99 -6.61 -5.96
CA ILE A 40 -8.26 -5.89 -5.73
C ILE A 40 -8.39 -4.76 -6.73
N LYS A 41 -7.32 -3.98 -6.93
CA LYS A 41 -7.27 -2.90 -7.93
C LYS A 41 -7.64 -3.40 -9.33
N ALA A 42 -6.96 -4.46 -9.78
CA ALA A 42 -7.20 -5.04 -11.11
C ALA A 42 -8.64 -5.54 -11.29
N GLY A 43 -9.24 -6.16 -10.26
CA GLY A 43 -10.62 -6.65 -10.33
C GLY A 43 -11.66 -5.53 -10.47
N ILE A 44 -11.43 -4.39 -9.81
CA ILE A 44 -12.33 -3.23 -9.88
C ILE A 44 -12.16 -2.47 -11.20
N ASP A 45 -10.92 -2.23 -11.64
CA ASP A 45 -10.62 -1.56 -12.91
C ASP A 45 -11.32 -2.28 -14.10
N GLN A 46 -11.47 -3.61 -14.03
CA GLN A 46 -12.18 -4.39 -15.05
C GLN A 46 -13.70 -4.30 -15.00
N SER A 47 -14.29 -3.95 -13.84
CA SER A 47 -15.72 -4.13 -13.58
C SER A 47 -16.55 -2.86 -13.73
N ASN A 48 -16.02 -1.66 -13.46
CA ASN A 48 -16.86 -0.49 -13.21
C ASN A 48 -16.43 0.82 -13.91
N ASN A 49 -15.53 0.79 -14.91
CA ASN A 49 -14.93 2.02 -15.49
C ASN A 49 -14.41 3.00 -14.41
N GLN A 50 -14.08 2.46 -13.23
CA GLN A 50 -13.79 3.20 -12.03
C GLN A 50 -12.30 3.04 -11.77
N SER A 51 -11.59 4.16 -11.62
CA SER A 51 -10.15 4.15 -11.46
C SER A 51 -9.76 4.31 -10.00
N PHE A 52 -8.84 3.47 -9.55
CA PHE A 52 -8.14 3.70 -8.28
C PHE A 52 -7.36 5.03 -8.31
N PRO A 53 -7.17 5.67 -7.14
CA PRO A 53 -6.35 6.87 -7.06
C PRO A 53 -4.93 6.58 -7.56
N SER A 54 -4.33 7.57 -8.20
CA SER A 54 -2.96 7.52 -8.75
C SER A 54 -1.90 7.15 -7.72
N SER A 55 -2.22 7.30 -6.43
CA SER A 55 -1.38 6.92 -5.29
C SER A 55 -1.16 5.42 -5.15
N TRP A 56 -1.96 4.55 -5.76
CA TRP A 56 -1.79 3.09 -5.73
C TRP A 56 -0.68 2.62 -6.69
N THR A 57 0.52 3.12 -6.43
CA THR A 57 1.74 2.89 -7.20
C THR A 57 2.95 2.78 -6.25
N GLY A 58 3.99 2.09 -6.69
CA GLY A 58 5.21 1.91 -5.89
C GLY A 58 5.12 0.77 -4.86
N GLN A 59 6.04 0.81 -3.89
CA GLN A 59 6.29 -0.29 -2.97
C GLN A 59 5.73 -0.04 -1.56
N ASP A 60 5.52 1.22 -1.17
CA ASP A 60 5.02 1.61 0.16
C ASP A 60 3.48 1.66 0.17
N CYS A 61 2.79 0.52 0.29
CA CYS A 61 1.32 0.53 0.20
C CYS A 61 0.62 1.28 1.34
N CYS A 62 1.30 1.50 2.48
CA CYS A 62 0.78 2.34 3.57
C CYS A 62 0.65 3.82 3.21
N LYS A 63 1.25 4.26 2.10
CA LYS A 63 1.09 5.61 1.53
C LYS A 63 -0.02 5.69 0.49
N TRP A 64 -0.62 4.56 0.12
CA TRP A 64 -1.70 4.54 -0.85
C TRP A 64 -2.97 5.13 -0.22
N GLN A 65 -3.69 5.93 -1.00
CA GLN A 65 -4.91 6.57 -0.53
C GLN A 65 -5.96 5.50 -0.16
N GLY A 66 -6.56 5.62 1.02
CA GLY A 66 -7.52 4.65 1.55
C GLY A 66 -6.89 3.44 2.23
N VAL A 67 -5.56 3.30 2.26
CA VAL A 67 -4.87 2.23 2.99
C VAL A 67 -4.43 2.74 4.37
N THR A 68 -4.75 1.99 5.43
CA THR A 68 -4.25 2.27 6.78
C THR A 68 -3.44 1.08 7.27
N CYS A 69 -2.23 1.34 7.75
CA CYS A 69 -1.34 0.32 8.31
C CYS A 69 -1.15 0.50 9.82
N ASN A 70 -0.87 -0.60 10.51
CA ASN A 70 -0.23 -0.56 11.82
C ASN A 70 1.28 -0.33 11.62
N HIS A 71 1.83 0.73 12.22
CA HIS A 71 3.23 1.11 12.05
C HIS A 71 4.23 0.17 12.74
N GLU A 72 3.83 -0.51 13.81
CA GLU A 72 4.69 -1.48 14.52
C GLU A 72 4.73 -2.81 13.78
N SER A 73 3.56 -3.33 13.39
CA SER A 73 3.44 -4.64 12.77
C SER A 73 3.60 -4.62 11.24
N ARG A 74 3.50 -3.43 10.63
CA ARG A 74 3.53 -3.19 9.17
C ARG A 74 2.43 -3.90 8.39
N HIS A 75 1.34 -4.25 9.06
CA HIS A 75 0.18 -4.84 8.43
C HIS A 75 -0.84 -3.79 8.04
N VAL A 76 -1.48 -3.97 6.88
CA VAL A 76 -2.67 -3.23 6.48
C VAL A 76 -3.83 -3.66 7.40
N ILE A 77 -4.33 -2.72 8.19
CA ILE A 77 -5.41 -2.95 9.16
C ILE A 77 -6.76 -2.40 8.69
N ARG A 78 -6.76 -1.55 7.67
CA ARG A 78 -7.99 -1.02 7.07
C ARG A 78 -7.76 -0.65 5.61
N LEU A 79 -8.77 -0.94 4.80
CA LEU A 79 -8.86 -0.52 3.41
C LEU A 79 -10.21 0.19 3.18
N ASP A 80 -10.16 1.46 2.78
CA ASP A 80 -11.33 2.27 2.45
C ASP A 80 -11.42 2.50 0.93
N LEU A 81 -12.48 1.94 0.33
CA LEU A 81 -12.78 2.05 -1.10
C LEU A 81 -13.98 2.97 -1.38
N ARG A 82 -14.60 3.56 -0.35
CA ARG A 82 -15.95 4.18 -0.43
C ARG A 82 -16.00 5.46 -1.28
N GLN A 83 -14.86 6.08 -1.56
CA GLN A 83 -14.76 7.23 -2.47
C GLN A 83 -14.78 6.83 -3.95
N TYR A 84 -14.72 5.53 -4.26
CA TYR A 84 -14.62 4.97 -5.60
C TYR A 84 -15.74 3.98 -5.89
N THR A 85 -16.86 4.09 -5.19
CA THR A 85 -18.04 3.24 -5.40
C THR A 85 -19.28 4.03 -5.78
N SER A 86 -19.13 5.33 -6.05
CA SER A 86 -20.25 6.21 -6.39
C SER A 86 -20.05 6.79 -7.77
N ASP A 87 -20.74 6.18 -8.73
CA ASP A 87 -21.10 6.89 -9.95
C ASP A 87 -21.88 8.16 -9.55
N PRO A 88 -21.43 9.37 -9.90
CA PRO A 88 -22.17 10.60 -9.63
C PRO A 88 -23.55 10.64 -10.28
N SER A 89 -23.83 9.75 -11.24
CA SER A 89 -25.13 9.61 -11.90
C SER A 89 -26.09 8.66 -11.17
N ASP A 90 -25.69 8.01 -10.08
CA ASP A 90 -26.57 7.14 -9.31
C ASP A 90 -27.57 7.96 -8.47
N PRO A 91 -28.88 7.93 -8.78
CA PRO A 91 -29.90 8.67 -8.05
C PRO A 91 -30.05 8.24 -6.58
N PHE A 92 -29.46 7.12 -6.16
CA PHE A 92 -29.46 6.70 -4.75
C PHE A 92 -28.46 7.47 -3.88
N PHE A 93 -27.47 8.16 -4.46
CA PHE A 93 -26.38 8.77 -3.69
C PHE A 93 -26.84 9.96 -2.83
N GLN A 94 -27.87 10.69 -3.27
CA GLN A 94 -28.42 11.84 -2.51
C GLN A 94 -29.20 11.42 -1.26
N HIS A 95 -29.60 10.15 -1.13
CA HIS A 95 -30.38 9.67 0.01
C HIS A 95 -29.51 9.13 1.16
N PHE A 96 -28.26 8.74 0.87
CA PHE A 96 -27.35 8.12 1.84
C PHE A 96 -26.03 8.89 2.05
N ALA A 97 -25.84 10.04 1.40
CA ALA A 97 -24.66 10.87 1.62
C ALA A 97 -24.56 11.30 3.10
N PRO A 98 -23.44 11.02 3.79
CA PRO A 98 -23.26 11.42 5.18
C PRO A 98 -23.16 12.95 5.29
N ALA A 99 -23.80 13.51 6.32
CA ALA A 99 -23.93 14.96 6.56
C ALA A 99 -22.60 15.73 6.62
N SER A 100 -21.45 15.04 6.71
CA SER A 100 -20.12 15.63 6.63
C SER A 100 -19.81 16.27 5.26
N TYR A 101 -20.50 15.88 4.18
CA TYR A 101 -20.34 16.46 2.84
C TYR A 101 -21.27 17.65 2.58
N GLN A 102 -22.25 17.93 3.44
CA GLN A 102 -23.14 19.09 3.31
C GLN A 102 -22.55 20.39 3.87
N SER A 103 -21.24 20.48 4.12
CA SER A 103 -20.63 21.74 4.57
C SER A 103 -20.83 22.82 3.50
N PRO A 104 -21.62 23.88 3.77
CA PRO A 104 -21.80 24.96 2.81
C PRO A 104 -20.65 25.92 3.00
N LEU A 105 -19.66 25.88 2.11
CA LEU A 105 -18.74 26.99 1.89
C LEU A 105 -18.17 26.86 0.47
N VAL A 106 -19.05 27.11 -0.50
CA VAL A 106 -18.66 27.85 -1.69
C VAL A 106 -19.08 29.29 -1.42
N THR A 107 -18.13 30.11 -1.01
CA THR A 107 -18.18 31.57 -1.19
C THR A 107 -16.83 31.99 -1.73
#